data_AF-A0AAU5ACN8-F1
#
_entry.id   AF-A0AAU5ACN8-F1
#
_cell.length_a   1.000
_cell.length_b   1.000
_cell.length_c   1.000
_cell.angle_alpha   90.00
_cell.angle_beta   90.00
_cell.angle_gamma   90.00
#
_symmetry.space_group_name_H-M   'P 1'
#
loop_
_entity.id
_entity.type
_entity.pdbx_description
1 polymer ?
#
loop_
_entity_poly.entity_id
_entity_poly.type
_entity_poly.pdbx_seq_one_letter_code
_entity_poly.pdbx_strand_id
1 'polypeptide(L)' 'MRLTGQKSTNPPASPGGCVEKGESPRQAAARELLEESGQESDGPLRFIGYAGFVLAPDLS' A
#
# COMPACT_ATOMS: atom_id res chain seq x y z
N MET A 1 1.68 -16.34 -14.59
CA MET A 1 2.29 -15.01 -14.72
C MET A 1 2.28 -14.39 -13.32
N ARG A 2 3.42 -14.28 -12.64
CA ARG A 2 3.51 -13.62 -11.32
C ARG A 2 3.88 -12.16 -11.58
N LEU A 3 3.02 -11.24 -11.19
CA LEU A 3 3.30 -9.81 -11.23
C LEU A 3 4.41 -9.52 -10.21
N THR A 4 5.52 -8.95 -10.68
CA THR A 4 6.67 -8.56 -9.86
C THR A 4 6.23 -7.46 -8.90
N GLY A 5 6.01 -7.80 -7.62
CA GLY A 5 5.60 -6.83 -6.60
C GLY A 5 4.84 -7.43 -5.40
N GLN A 6 4.13 -8.55 -5.59
CA GLN A 6 3.32 -9.12 -4.52
C GLN A 6 4.16 -9.58 -3.32
N LYS A 7 3.95 -8.92 -2.17
CA LYS A 7 4.42 -9.36 -0.86
C LYS A 7 3.66 -10.63 -0.45
N SER A 8 4.33 -11.53 0.26
CA SER A 8 3.82 -12.85 0.70
C SER A 8 2.32 -12.84 1.02
N THR A 9 1.52 -13.64 0.29
CA THR A 9 0.05 -13.75 0.46
C THR A 9 -0.35 -14.60 1.67
N ASN A 10 0.55 -14.82 2.62
CA ASN A 10 0.27 -15.59 3.82
C ASN A 10 0.84 -14.89 5.07
N PRO A 11 -0.01 -14.23 5.88
CA PRO A 11 -1.47 -14.12 5.76
C PRO A 11 -1.93 -13.21 4.60
N PRO A 12 -3.23 -13.26 4.19
CA PRO A 12 -3.79 -12.32 3.23
C PRO A 12 -3.56 -10.86 3.66
N ALA A 13 -3.22 -10.01 2.70
CA ALA A 13 -3.00 -8.58 2.90
C ALA A 13 -3.91 -7.77 1.95
N SER A 14 -4.20 -6.54 2.33
CA SER A 14 -4.83 -5.58 1.41
C SER A 14 -3.84 -5.15 0.32
N PRO A 15 -4.32 -4.75 -0.87
CA PRO A 15 -3.47 -4.14 -1.89
C PRO A 15 -2.69 -2.96 -1.31
N GLY A 16 -1.42 -2.82 -1.68
CA GLY A 16 -0.64 -1.68 -1.23
C GLY A 16 0.86 -1.76 -1.43
N GLY A 17 1.48 -0.59 -1.41
CA GLY A 17 2.91 -0.41 -1.63
C GLY A 17 3.41 0.91 -1.07
N CYS A 18 4.50 1.41 -1.64
CA CYS A 18 5.05 2.71 -1.27
C CYS A 18 4.31 3.84 -1.99
N VAL A 19 4.28 5.02 -1.36
CA VAL A 19 3.89 6.24 -2.07
C VAL A 19 5.05 6.67 -2.96
N GLU A 20 4.80 6.84 -4.26
CA GLU A 20 5.83 7.29 -5.18
C GLU A 20 6.05 8.81 -5.13
N LYS A 21 7.17 9.28 -5.69
CA LYS A 21 7.52 10.70 -5.66
C LYS A 21 6.47 11.52 -6.43
N GLY A 22 5.83 12.45 -5.73
CA GLY A 22 4.81 13.33 -6.31
C GLY A 22 3.39 12.78 -6.22
N GLU A 23 3.22 11.55 -5.74
CA GLU A 23 1.89 11.01 -5.42
C GLU A 23 1.45 11.43 -4.02
N SER A 24 0.16 11.68 -3.86
CA SER A 24 -0.49 11.65 -2.55
C SER A 24 -0.74 10.20 -2.10
N PRO A 25 -0.89 9.92 -0.79
CA PRO A 25 -1.24 8.59 -0.31
C PRO A 25 -2.52 7.99 -0.92
N ARG A 26 -3.50 8.85 -1.28
CA ARG A 26 -4.73 8.39 -1.95
C ARG A 26 -4.48 7.96 -3.39
N GLN A 27 -3.61 8.67 -4.12
CA GLN A 27 -3.24 8.29 -5.48
C GLN A 27 -2.50 6.95 -5.48
N ALA A 28 -1.53 6.79 -4.58
CA ALA A 28 -0.82 5.53 -4.40
C ALA A 28 -1.80 4.38 -4.06
N ALA A 29 -2.72 4.59 -3.11
CA ALA A 29 -3.70 3.55 -2.75
C ALA A 29 -4.64 3.17 -3.91
N ALA A 30 -5.07 4.14 -4.74
CA ALA A 30 -5.90 3.86 -5.90
C ALA A 30 -5.11 3.12 -7.00
N ARG A 31 -3.84 3.49 -7.22
CA ARG A 31 -2.94 2.81 -8.15
C ARG A 31 -2.72 1.35 -7.75
N GLU A 32 -2.34 1.10 -6.50
CA GLU A 32 -2.08 -0.26 -5.99
C GLU A 32 -3.35 -1.14 -6.02
N LEU A 33 -4.52 -0.56 -5.74
CA LEU A 33 -5.81 -1.27 -5.87
C LEU A 33 -6.01 -1.77 -7.30
N LEU A 34 -5.80 -0.89 -8.30
CA LEU A 34 -5.94 -1.25 -9.71
C LEU A 34 -4.88 -2.27 -10.13
N GLU A 35 -3.62 -2.08 -9.76
CA GLU A 35 -2.49 -2.92 -10.18
C GLU A 35 -2.57 -4.34 -9.61
N GLU A 36 -2.95 -4.51 -8.35
CA GLU A 36 -2.92 -5.81 -7.67
C GLU A 36 -4.24 -6.57 -7.71
N SER A 37 -5.37 -5.88 -7.93
CA SER A 37 -6.69 -6.51 -7.94
C SER A 37 -7.50 -6.30 -9.22
N GLY A 38 -7.11 -5.34 -10.07
CA GLY A 38 -7.88 -4.96 -11.26
C GLY A 38 -9.15 -4.17 -10.96
N GLN A 39 -9.32 -3.68 -9.73
CA GLN A 39 -10.52 -2.95 -9.30
C GLN A 39 -10.28 -1.43 -9.28
N GLU A 40 -11.32 -0.68 -9.61
CA GLU A 40 -11.38 0.78 -9.41
C GLU A 40 -12.35 1.09 -8.27
N SER A 41 -12.09 2.17 -7.53
CA SER A 41 -13.01 2.62 -6.47
C SER A 41 -14.17 3.42 -7.06
N ASP A 42 -15.41 3.10 -6.65
CA ASP A 42 -16.63 3.85 -7.04
C ASP A 42 -16.70 5.30 -6.52
N GLY A 43 -15.67 5.78 -5.82
CA GLY A 43 -15.59 7.13 -5.29
C GLY A 43 -14.30 7.38 -4.50
N PRO A 44 -14.17 8.55 -3.85
CA PRO A 44 -12.95 8.92 -3.14
C PRO A 44 -12.62 7.96 -1.99
N LEU A 45 -11.38 7.48 -1.96
CA LEU A 45 -10.88 6.63 -0.87
C LEU A 45 -10.89 7.39 0.47
N ARG A 46 -11.45 6.73 1.49
CA ARG A 46 -11.49 7.23 2.87
C ARG A 46 -10.25 6.78 3.63
N PHE A 47 -9.60 7.72 4.30
CA PHE A 47 -8.51 7.41 5.23
C PHE A 47 -9.10 6.86 6.54
N ILE A 48 -8.65 5.66 6.94
CA ILE A 48 -9.17 4.95 8.12
C ILE A 48 -8.19 4.92 9.32
N GLY A 49 -6.90 5.22 9.09
CA GLY A 49 -5.89 5.23 10.15
C GLY A 49 -4.46 5.04 9.62
N TYR A 50 -3.48 5.16 10.51
CA TYR A 50 -2.08 4.85 10.23
C TYR A 50 -1.42 4.19 11.44
N ALA A 51 -0.43 3.34 11.19
CA ALA A 51 0.45 2.79 12.21
C ALA A 51 1.81 3.50 12.12
N GLY A 52 2.27 4.04 13.25
CA GLY A 52 3.62 4.58 13.39
C GLY A 52 4.54 3.56 14.04
N PHE A 53 5.74 3.37 13.49
CA PHE A 53 6.78 2.55 14.10
C PHE A 53 7.93 3.45 14.53
N VAL A 54 8.43 3.25 15.74
CA VAL A 54 9.67 3.87 16.22
C VAL A 54 10.77 2.84 16.08
N LEU A 55 11.79 3.14 15.28
CA LEU A 55 13.02 2.37 15.29
C LEU A 55 13.75 2.68 16.61
N ALA A 56 14.02 1.65 17.41
CA ALA A 56 14.85 1.80 18.60
C ALA A 56 16.23 2.32 18.19
N PRO A 57 16.87 3.18 19.02
CA PRO A 57 18.22 3.63 18.75
C PRO A 57 19.17 2.43 18.66
N ASP A 58 20.13 2.52 17.76
CA ASP A 58 21.20 1.53 17.65
C ASP A 58 22.00 1.53 18.95
N LEU A 59 22.02 0.40 19.66
CA LEU A 59 22.83 0.22 20.87
C LEU A 59 24.20 -0.27 20.43
N SER A 60 24.98 0.60 19.77
CA SER A 60 26.38 0.35 19.42
C SER A 60 27.31 0.76 20.55
#